data_AF-A0A233SCS9-F1
#
_entry.id   AF-A0A233SCS9-F1
#
_cell.length_a   1.000
_cell.length_b   1.000
_cell.length_c   1.000
_cell.angle_alpha   90.00
_cell.angle_beta   90.00
_cell.angle_gamma   90.00
#
_symmetry.space_group_name_H-M   'P 1'
#
loop_
_entity.id
_entity.type
_entity.pdbx_description
1 polymer ?
#
loop_
_entity_poly.entity_id
_entity_poly.type
_entity_poly.pdbx_seq_one_letter_code
_entity_poly.pdbx_strand_id
1 'polypeptide(L)'
;MLALKRTAVTLLAAAAVAGTTLATAGTASAASYHCTTSSHSVDDPSYSAPDSDNWDFDVKLCAMRSGGYIYTTATVYWDGPYSDNTNNSFTFNKARFHLQTKKSVSGPDKVVKSANYTGLEHALENSSAAGNGSYKTGTLVYKAGSGRYLADGYIQLDWSGDGKDYRAPILFTASPTV
;
A
#
# COMPACT_ATOMS: atom_id res chain seq x y z
N MET A 1 -9.89 -91.63 10.63
CA MET A 1 -11.20 -91.29 10.03
C MET A 1 -10.95 -90.64 8.67
N LEU A 2 -11.66 -91.15 7.66
CA LEU A 2 -11.84 -90.69 6.27
C LEU A 2 -12.40 -89.25 6.20
N ALA A 3 -12.47 -88.49 5.10
CA ALA A 3 -12.03 -88.53 3.70
C ALA A 3 -12.25 -87.11 3.09
N LEU A 4 -11.65 -86.87 1.93
CA LEU A 4 -11.71 -85.64 1.10
C LEU A 4 -13.13 -85.24 0.63
N LYS A 5 -13.44 -83.92 0.54
CA LYS A 5 -14.40 -83.35 -0.44
C LYS A 5 -14.04 -81.91 -0.85
N ARG A 6 -14.05 -81.66 -2.17
CA ARG A 6 -14.07 -80.36 -2.87
C ARG A 6 -15.51 -80.00 -3.25
N THR A 7 -15.92 -78.73 -3.10
CA THR A 7 -16.93 -77.91 -3.84
C THR A 7 -17.38 -76.75 -2.92
N ALA A 8 -17.89 -75.58 -3.31
CA ALA A 8 -17.86 -74.64 -4.44
C ALA A 8 -18.75 -73.44 -4.01
N VAL A 9 -18.68 -72.30 -4.72
CA VAL A 9 -19.67 -71.16 -4.74
C VAL A 9 -19.56 -70.22 -3.50
N THR A 10 -19.56 -68.88 -3.58
CA THR A 10 -20.44 -67.95 -4.30
C THR A 10 -19.80 -66.57 -4.47
N LEU A 11 -19.91 -65.99 -5.67
CA LEU A 11 -19.72 -64.56 -5.95
C LEU A 11 -20.86 -63.77 -5.29
N LEU A 12 -20.51 -62.81 -4.43
CA LEU A 12 -21.40 -61.71 -4.05
C LEU A 12 -20.66 -60.40 -4.34
N ALA A 13 -20.95 -59.83 -5.50
CA ALA A 13 -20.70 -58.43 -5.78
C ALA A 13 -21.67 -57.60 -4.94
N ALA A 14 -21.13 -56.72 -4.09
CA ALA A 14 -21.92 -55.68 -3.44
C ALA A 14 -21.10 -54.37 -3.40
N ALA A 15 -21.72 -53.36 -4.00
CA ALA A 15 -21.33 -51.98 -4.21
C ALA A 15 -20.54 -51.27 -3.11
N ALA A 16 -19.62 -50.41 -3.55
CA ALA A 16 -19.68 -48.99 -3.22
C ALA A 16 -18.93 -48.20 -4.31
N VAL A 17 -19.68 -47.55 -5.21
CA VAL A 17 -19.11 -46.41 -5.95
C VAL A 17 -18.93 -45.32 -4.91
N ALA A 18 -17.76 -45.27 -4.30
CA ALA A 18 -17.35 -44.11 -3.52
C ALA A 18 -17.23 -42.96 -4.52
N GLY A 19 -18.30 -42.19 -4.64
CA GLY A 19 -18.27 -40.88 -5.29
C GLY A 19 -17.32 -40.02 -4.49
N THR A 20 -16.04 -40.03 -4.85
CA THR A 20 -15.11 -38.98 -4.46
C THR A 20 -15.62 -37.73 -5.13
N THR A 21 -16.47 -36.98 -4.44
CA THR A 21 -16.60 -35.56 -4.70
C THR A 21 -15.21 -35.00 -4.50
N LEU A 22 -14.49 -34.80 -5.61
CA LEU A 22 -13.36 -33.90 -5.67
C LEU A 22 -13.92 -32.56 -5.20
N ALA A 23 -13.77 -32.29 -3.90
CA ALA A 23 -13.84 -30.95 -3.38
C ALA A 23 -12.79 -30.20 -4.20
N THR A 24 -13.26 -29.44 -5.19
CA THR A 24 -12.45 -28.47 -5.89
C THR A 24 -11.90 -27.57 -4.80
N ALA A 25 -10.65 -27.80 -4.42
CA ALA A 25 -9.90 -26.88 -3.61
C ALA A 25 -9.93 -25.57 -4.40
N GLY A 26 -10.82 -24.66 -3.98
CA GLY A 26 -10.85 -23.32 -4.52
C GLY A 26 -9.44 -22.80 -4.40
N THR A 27 -8.82 -22.47 -5.53
CA THR A 27 -7.54 -21.79 -5.54
C THR A 27 -7.69 -20.59 -4.61
N ALA A 28 -6.99 -20.61 -3.47
CA ALA A 28 -6.99 -19.49 -2.56
C ALA A 28 -6.57 -18.26 -3.35
N SER A 29 -7.49 -17.31 -3.58
CA SER A 29 -7.15 -16.07 -4.27
C SER A 29 -5.97 -15.45 -3.52
N ALA A 30 -4.84 -15.31 -4.21
CA ALA A 30 -3.69 -14.63 -3.66
C ALA A 30 -4.14 -13.23 -3.24
N ALA A 31 -3.99 -12.92 -1.94
CA ALA A 31 -4.34 -11.60 -1.42
C ALA A 31 -3.62 -10.55 -2.25
N SER A 32 -4.38 -9.59 -2.78
CA SER A 32 -3.90 -8.54 -3.67
C SER A 32 -4.11 -7.18 -3.02
N TYR A 33 -3.22 -6.24 -3.31
CA TYR A 33 -3.38 -4.88 -2.85
C TYR A 33 -4.49 -4.18 -3.64
N HIS A 34 -5.39 -3.53 -2.92
CA HIS A 34 -6.36 -2.59 -3.46
C HIS A 34 -5.80 -1.18 -3.29
N CYS A 35 -5.65 -0.46 -4.39
CA CYS A 35 -4.96 0.83 -4.40
C CYS A 35 -5.80 1.94 -5.03
N THR A 36 -5.60 3.16 -4.54
CA THR A 36 -6.03 4.40 -5.18
C THR A 36 -4.79 5.24 -5.45
N THR A 37 -4.71 5.88 -6.62
CA THR A 37 -3.75 6.95 -6.89
C THR A 37 -4.50 8.28 -6.95
N SER A 38 -3.95 9.31 -6.33
CA SER A 38 -4.47 10.67 -6.41
C SER A 38 -3.34 11.68 -6.50
N SER A 39 -3.61 12.78 -7.20
CA SER A 39 -2.61 13.79 -7.55
C SER A 39 -2.84 15.10 -6.80
N HIS A 40 -1.77 15.84 -6.51
CA HIS A 40 -1.84 17.18 -5.96
C HIS A 40 -0.63 18.00 -6.40
N SER A 41 -0.85 19.23 -6.86
CA SER A 41 0.22 20.19 -7.21
C SER A 41 0.42 21.20 -6.10
N VAL A 42 1.66 21.58 -5.80
CA VAL A 42 2.01 22.65 -4.85
C VAL A 42 3.19 23.44 -5.39
N ASP A 43 3.18 24.75 -5.17
CA ASP A 43 4.28 25.64 -5.56
C ASP A 43 5.25 25.80 -4.39
N ASP A 44 6.55 25.95 -4.68
CA ASP A 44 7.55 26.37 -3.69
C ASP A 44 7.32 27.84 -3.30
N PRO A 45 6.79 28.12 -2.11
CA PRO A 45 6.43 29.46 -1.71
C PRO A 45 7.65 30.36 -1.42
N SER A 46 8.87 29.79 -1.38
CA SER A 46 10.12 30.53 -1.24
C SER A 46 10.71 30.97 -2.57
N TYR A 47 10.26 30.36 -3.68
CA TYR A 47 10.79 30.61 -5.00
C TYR A 47 10.21 31.90 -5.60
N SER A 48 11.07 32.70 -6.23
CA SER A 48 10.68 34.00 -6.81
C SER A 48 11.33 34.28 -8.16
N ALA A 49 11.99 33.29 -8.75
CA ALA A 49 12.64 33.39 -10.04
C ALA A 49 11.64 33.06 -11.17
N PRO A 50 12.00 33.27 -12.45
CA PRO A 50 11.05 33.13 -13.55
C PRO A 50 10.77 31.67 -13.97
N ASP A 51 11.54 30.69 -13.49
CA ASP A 51 11.34 29.29 -13.87
C ASP A 51 10.19 28.64 -13.07
N SER A 52 9.83 27.41 -13.45
CA SER A 52 8.79 26.65 -12.75
C SER A 52 9.25 26.29 -11.34
N ASP A 53 8.34 26.35 -10.39
CA ASP A 53 8.51 25.95 -8.98
C ASP A 53 7.44 24.95 -8.51
N ASN A 54 6.58 24.53 -9.44
CA ASN A 54 5.55 23.52 -9.21
C ASN A 54 6.15 22.14 -8.91
N TRP A 55 5.61 21.51 -7.86
CA TRP A 55 5.80 20.12 -7.52
C TRP A 55 4.47 19.38 -7.65
N ASP A 56 4.41 18.45 -8.60
CA ASP A 56 3.26 17.60 -8.84
C ASP A 56 3.47 16.25 -8.17
N PHE A 57 2.63 15.93 -7.18
CA PHE A 57 2.70 14.68 -6.44
C PHE A 57 1.60 13.73 -6.85
N ASP A 58 1.97 12.50 -7.19
CA ASP A 58 1.08 11.37 -7.36
C ASP A 58 1.29 10.39 -6.21
N VAL A 59 0.27 10.19 -5.37
CA VAL A 59 0.36 9.24 -4.25
C VAL A 59 -0.55 8.06 -4.50
N LYS A 60 0.06 6.87 -4.54
CA LYS A 60 -0.61 5.58 -4.59
C LYS A 60 -0.69 4.96 -3.21
N LEU A 61 -1.87 4.96 -2.60
CA LEU A 61 -2.16 4.33 -1.32
C LEU A 61 -2.77 2.95 -1.53
N CYS A 62 -2.24 1.93 -0.86
CA CYS A 62 -2.64 0.54 -1.04
C CYS A 62 -2.90 -0.16 0.29
N ALA A 63 -4.00 -0.92 0.36
CA ALA A 63 -4.31 -1.81 1.47
C ALA A 63 -4.52 -3.26 0.98
N MET A 64 -4.15 -4.22 1.82
CA MET A 64 -4.36 -5.65 1.57
C MET A 64 -4.72 -6.34 2.89
N ARG A 65 -5.70 -7.24 2.85
CA ARG A 65 -6.00 -8.16 3.95
C ARG A 65 -5.49 -9.55 3.63
N SER A 66 -4.64 -10.11 4.48
CA SER A 66 -4.12 -11.47 4.32
C SER A 66 -3.75 -12.09 5.67
N GLY A 67 -4.03 -13.37 5.86
CA GLY A 67 -3.61 -14.12 7.06
C GLY A 67 -4.08 -13.54 8.39
N GLY A 68 -5.20 -12.80 8.43
CA GLY A 68 -5.68 -12.12 9.64
C GLY A 68 -5.00 -10.78 9.95
N TYR A 69 -4.23 -10.23 9.00
CA TYR A 69 -3.56 -8.95 9.10
C TYR A 69 -3.99 -8.00 7.98
N ILE A 70 -3.87 -6.71 8.25
CA ILE A 70 -3.95 -5.63 7.28
C ILE A 70 -2.53 -5.15 7.00
N TYR A 71 -2.23 -5.02 5.73
CA TYR A 71 -0.97 -4.49 5.22
C TYR A 71 -1.29 -3.19 4.48
N THR A 72 -0.65 -2.10 4.85
CA THR A 72 -0.79 -0.83 4.14
C THR A 72 0.56 -0.30 3.71
N THR A 73 0.62 0.25 2.50
CA THR A 73 1.81 0.88 1.92
C THR A 73 1.38 2.06 1.08
N ALA A 74 2.31 2.98 0.86
CA ALA A 74 2.20 4.07 -0.10
C ALA A 74 3.44 4.13 -1.00
N THR A 75 3.22 4.52 -2.24
CA THR A 75 4.27 5.04 -3.12
C THR A 75 3.94 6.48 -3.48
N VAL A 76 4.89 7.37 -3.25
CA VAL A 76 4.86 8.76 -3.69
C VAL A 76 5.66 8.85 -4.97
N TYR A 77 5.10 9.43 -6.01
CA TYR A 77 5.78 9.85 -7.22
C TYR A 77 5.72 11.36 -7.28
N TRP A 78 6.71 11.98 -7.90
CA TRP A 78 6.67 13.41 -8.13
C TRP A 78 7.28 13.78 -9.48
N ASP A 79 6.76 14.89 -10.00
CA ASP A 79 7.39 15.70 -11.02
C ASP A 79 7.70 17.06 -10.40
N GLY A 80 8.98 17.36 -10.25
CA GLY A 80 9.46 18.60 -9.67
C GLY A 80 10.02 19.53 -10.75
N PRO A 81 10.37 20.76 -10.40
CA PRO A 81 11.00 21.67 -11.34
C PRO A 81 12.31 21.10 -11.87
N TYR A 82 12.57 21.34 -13.15
CA TYR A 82 13.80 20.92 -13.82
C TYR A 82 15.02 21.55 -13.12
N SER A 83 15.92 20.73 -12.59
CA SER A 83 17.22 21.20 -12.12
C SER A 83 18.23 21.04 -13.25
N ASP A 84 18.72 22.15 -13.79
CA ASP A 84 19.85 22.16 -14.72
C ASP A 84 21.14 21.79 -13.96
N ASN A 85 21.35 20.48 -13.78
CA ASN A 85 22.64 19.90 -13.40
C ASN A 85 23.21 20.34 -12.03
N THR A 86 22.40 20.97 -11.20
CA THR A 86 22.68 21.18 -9.78
C THR A 86 21.60 20.47 -8.99
N ASN A 87 21.90 19.27 -8.49
CA ASN A 87 21.13 18.64 -7.40
C ASN A 87 21.24 19.57 -6.19
N ASN A 88 20.47 20.66 -6.18
CA ASN A 88 20.38 21.59 -5.08
C ASN A 88 19.62 20.87 -3.97
N SER A 89 20.40 20.18 -3.15
CA SER A 89 20.02 19.36 -1.99
C SER A 89 19.48 20.20 -0.83
N PHE A 90 18.73 21.25 -1.14
CA PHE A 90 18.30 22.30 -0.22
C PHE A 90 16.91 22.86 -0.53
N THR A 91 16.05 22.14 -1.25
CA THR A 91 14.67 22.62 -1.52
C THR A 91 13.79 22.52 -0.29
N PHE A 92 13.97 21.46 0.50
CA PHE A 92 13.22 21.14 1.69
C PHE A 92 14.17 21.11 2.90
N ASN A 93 13.80 21.78 4.00
CA ASN A 93 14.45 21.53 5.29
C ASN A 93 14.03 20.17 5.83
N LYS A 94 12.75 19.80 5.62
CA LYS A 94 12.17 18.51 5.99
C LYS A 94 11.03 18.16 5.05
N ALA A 95 10.86 16.86 4.81
CA ALA A 95 9.68 16.31 4.16
C ALA A 95 9.39 14.92 4.74
N ARG A 96 8.11 14.57 4.81
CA ARG A 96 7.71 13.23 5.26
C ARG A 96 6.37 12.81 4.69
N PHE A 97 6.23 11.51 4.48
CA PHE A 97 4.94 10.87 4.25
C PHE A 97 4.40 10.29 5.54
N HIS A 98 3.17 10.65 5.93
CA HIS A 98 2.44 10.01 7.02
C HIS A 98 1.55 8.92 6.45
N LEU A 99 1.90 7.66 6.70
CA LEU A 99 1.04 6.54 6.34
C LEU A 99 0.19 6.13 7.53
N GLN A 100 -1.08 5.85 7.28
CA GLN A 100 -2.05 5.43 8.27
C GLN A 100 -2.81 4.19 7.78
N THR A 101 -2.95 3.21 8.67
CA THR A 101 -3.99 2.19 8.55
C THR A 101 -5.21 2.69 9.32
N LYS A 102 -6.35 2.82 8.66
CA LYS A 102 -7.62 3.19 9.30
C LYS A 102 -8.62 2.03 9.28
N LYS A 103 -9.42 1.93 10.34
CA LYS A 103 -10.59 1.05 10.42
C LYS A 103 -11.82 1.85 10.00
N SER A 104 -12.55 1.32 9.03
CA SER A 104 -13.80 1.92 8.59
C SER A 104 -14.92 1.68 9.60
N VAL A 105 -15.57 2.76 10.01
CA VAL A 105 -16.63 2.80 11.03
C VAL A 105 -17.76 3.72 10.59
N SER A 106 -18.86 3.76 11.36
CA SER A 106 -19.85 4.83 11.16
C SER A 106 -19.26 6.16 11.63
N GLY A 107 -19.21 7.15 10.74
CA GLY A 107 -18.53 8.41 10.98
C GLY A 107 -17.08 8.41 10.47
N PRO A 108 -16.20 9.29 10.99
CA PRO A 108 -14.81 9.35 10.55
C PRO A 108 -14.05 8.06 10.83
N ASP A 109 -13.32 7.60 9.82
CA ASP A 109 -12.52 6.39 9.94
C ASP A 109 -11.43 6.53 11.01
N LYS A 110 -11.29 5.50 11.85
CA LYS A 110 -10.41 5.53 13.02
C LYS A 110 -9.00 5.07 12.63
N VAL A 111 -7.99 5.90 12.89
CA VAL A 111 -6.58 5.49 12.78
C VAL A 111 -6.27 4.40 13.81
N VAL A 112 -5.79 3.24 13.34
CA VAL A 112 -5.41 2.10 14.21
C VAL A 112 -3.91 1.82 14.20
N LYS A 113 -3.20 2.29 13.16
CA LYS A 113 -1.74 2.25 13.07
C LYS A 113 -1.28 3.40 12.19
N SER A 114 -0.12 3.97 12.49
CA SER A 114 0.52 4.99 11.66
C SER A 114 2.04 4.90 11.76
N ALA A 115 2.72 5.50 10.78
CA ALA A 115 4.14 5.81 10.84
C ALA A 115 4.49 7.02 9.98
N ASN A 116 5.59 7.68 10.34
CA ASN A 116 6.14 8.81 9.61
C ASN A 116 7.37 8.32 8.83
N TYR A 117 7.36 8.52 7.53
CA TYR A 117 8.45 8.16 6.64
C TYR A 117 9.20 9.41 6.22
N THR A 118 10.26 9.73 6.96
CA THR A 118 11.10 10.91 6.75
C THR A 118 12.08 10.75 5.60
N GLY A 119 12.29 9.53 5.10
CA GLY A 119 13.14 9.29 3.91
C GLY A 119 12.60 9.90 2.62
N LEU A 120 11.37 10.45 2.64
CA LEU A 120 10.82 11.20 1.52
C LEU A 120 11.66 12.45 1.21
N GLU A 121 12.16 13.16 2.22
CA GLU A 121 13.00 14.37 2.03
C GLU A 121 14.23 14.05 1.22
N HIS A 122 15.06 13.14 1.71
CA HIS A 122 16.23 12.70 0.97
C HIS A 122 15.89 12.24 -0.46
N ALA A 123 14.77 11.55 -0.66
CA ALA A 123 14.38 11.10 -2.00
C ALA A 123 14.03 12.28 -2.92
N LEU A 124 13.31 13.30 -2.43
CA LEU A 124 12.99 14.52 -3.18
C LEU A 124 14.25 15.32 -3.53
N GLU A 125 15.17 15.48 -2.58
CA GLU A 125 16.45 16.18 -2.79
C GLU A 125 17.40 15.46 -3.75
N ASN A 126 17.13 14.18 -4.02
CA ASN A 126 17.91 13.33 -4.93
C ASN A 126 17.05 12.87 -6.11
N SER A 127 16.18 13.75 -6.58
CA SER A 127 15.42 13.58 -7.82
C SER A 127 16.33 13.32 -9.01
N SER A 128 15.77 12.77 -10.08
CA SER A 128 16.48 12.67 -11.36
C SER A 128 16.81 14.06 -11.92
N ALA A 129 17.70 14.12 -12.90
CA ALA A 129 18.05 15.38 -13.57
C ALA A 129 16.86 16.10 -14.24
N ALA A 130 15.75 15.39 -14.46
CA ALA A 130 14.51 15.97 -14.98
C ALA A 130 13.59 16.53 -13.88
N GLY A 131 13.92 16.37 -12.59
CA GLY A 131 13.10 16.77 -11.45
C GLY A 131 12.19 15.65 -10.92
N ASN A 132 12.11 14.52 -11.62
CA ASN A 132 11.17 13.44 -11.31
C ASN A 132 11.77 12.41 -10.35
N GLY A 133 10.92 11.73 -9.58
CA GLY A 133 11.35 10.61 -8.77
C GLY A 133 10.21 9.83 -8.13
N SER A 134 10.58 8.88 -7.26
CA SER A 134 9.62 8.13 -6.48
C SER A 134 10.19 7.66 -5.15
N TYR A 135 9.32 7.50 -4.16
CA TYR A 135 9.63 7.01 -2.84
C TYR A 135 8.55 6.02 -2.38
N LYS A 136 8.97 4.81 -2.04
CA LYS A 136 8.08 3.80 -1.49
C LYS A 136 8.28 3.68 0.02
N THR A 137 7.19 3.78 0.75
CA THR A 137 7.17 3.56 2.20
C THR A 137 7.41 2.08 2.56
N GLY A 138 7.79 1.84 3.82
CA GLY A 138 7.65 0.51 4.41
C GLY A 138 6.19 0.06 4.49
N THR A 139 5.98 -1.22 4.77
CA THR A 139 4.64 -1.78 4.96
C THR A 139 4.25 -1.71 6.43
N LEU A 140 3.16 -1.02 6.75
CA LEU A 140 2.54 -1.15 8.07
C LEU A 140 1.75 -2.45 8.13
N VAL A 141 1.89 -3.16 9.24
CA VAL A 141 1.17 -4.41 9.51
C VAL A 141 0.34 -4.23 10.78
N TYR A 142 -0.95 -4.55 10.69
CA TYR A 142 -1.88 -4.45 11.81
C TYR A 142 -2.72 -5.73 11.93
N LYS A 143 -2.88 -6.26 13.14
CA LYS A 143 -3.71 -7.45 13.38
C LYS A 143 -5.19 -7.10 13.19
N ALA A 144 -5.81 -7.69 12.17
CA ALA A 144 -7.17 -7.34 11.78
C ALA A 144 -8.19 -7.93 12.78
N GLY A 145 -9.08 -7.09 13.29
CA GLY A 145 -10.34 -7.53 13.90
C GLY A 145 -11.44 -7.74 12.85
N SER A 146 -12.69 -7.82 13.31
CA SER A 146 -13.85 -7.69 12.43
C SER A 146 -13.93 -6.27 11.84
N GLY A 147 -14.47 -6.17 10.63
CA GLY A 147 -14.65 -4.91 9.91
C GLY A 147 -13.66 -4.73 8.76
N ARG A 148 -13.80 -3.57 8.12
CA ARG A 148 -13.07 -3.18 6.91
C ARG A 148 -11.97 -2.17 7.25
N TYR A 149 -10.88 -2.19 6.51
CA TYR A 149 -9.72 -1.31 6.76
C TYR A 149 -9.24 -0.69 5.46
N LEU A 150 -8.59 0.47 5.54
CA LEU A 150 -7.99 1.13 4.38
C LEU A 150 -6.62 1.73 4.72
N ALA A 151 -5.88 2.08 3.68
CA ALA A 151 -4.69 2.89 3.75
C ALA A 151 -5.07 4.35 3.48
N ASP A 152 -4.58 5.24 4.34
CA ASP A 152 -4.72 6.68 4.19
C ASP A 152 -3.37 7.34 4.46
N GLY A 153 -3.19 8.58 4.04
CA GLY A 153 -1.95 9.30 4.30
C GLY A 153 -1.90 10.69 3.71
N TYR A 154 -0.83 11.38 4.07
CA TYR A 154 -0.59 12.76 3.65
C TYR A 154 0.90 13.08 3.60
N ILE A 155 1.26 14.07 2.80
CA ILE A 155 2.61 14.62 2.75
C ILE A 155 2.66 15.86 3.65
N GLN A 156 3.79 16.08 4.31
CA GLN A 156 4.13 17.38 4.90
C GLN A 156 5.48 17.83 4.37
N LEU A 157 5.52 19.08 3.92
CA LEU A 157 6.71 19.74 3.38
C LEU A 157 7.06 20.95 4.25
N ASP A 158 8.35 21.08 4.56
CA ASP A 158 8.99 22.22 5.19
C ASP A 158 10.00 22.74 4.16
N TRP A 159 9.66 23.86 3.51
CA TRP A 159 10.41 24.43 2.39
C TRP A 159 11.60 25.23 2.93
N SER A 160 12.75 25.07 2.31
CA SER A 160 13.91 25.91 2.60
C SER A 160 13.59 27.37 2.26
N GLY A 161 14.09 28.32 3.05
CA GLY A 161 13.96 29.75 2.75
C GLY A 161 12.60 30.39 2.99
N ASP A 162 11.52 29.65 3.29
CA ASP A 162 10.19 30.23 3.49
C ASP A 162 9.92 30.76 4.92
N GLY A 163 10.84 30.48 5.86
CA GLY A 163 10.79 30.90 7.25
C GLY A 163 9.72 30.20 8.11
N LYS A 164 9.13 29.10 7.62
CA LYS A 164 8.12 28.29 8.32
C LYS A 164 8.68 26.91 8.65
N ASP A 165 7.92 26.14 9.43
CA ASP A 165 8.15 24.69 9.59
C ASP A 165 7.22 23.96 8.60
N TYR A 166 6.94 22.67 8.85
CA TYR A 166 5.95 21.92 8.08
C TYR A 166 4.68 22.73 7.80
N ARG A 167 4.39 22.91 6.51
CA ARG A 167 3.15 23.49 6.04
C ARG A 167 1.97 22.56 6.27
N ALA A 168 0.78 23.07 5.98
CA ALA A 168 -0.45 22.31 6.03
C ALA A 168 -0.30 20.98 5.26
N PRO A 169 -0.83 19.87 5.79
CA PRO A 169 -0.68 18.57 5.18
C PRO A 169 -1.36 18.52 3.81
N ILE A 170 -0.66 17.95 2.83
CA ILE A 170 -1.21 17.66 1.51
C ILE A 170 -1.95 16.33 1.62
N LEU A 171 -3.27 16.38 1.54
CA LEU A 171 -4.14 15.22 1.72
C LEU A 171 -4.35 14.48 0.40
N PHE A 172 -4.43 13.16 0.47
CA PHE A 172 -4.64 12.29 -0.68
C PHE A 172 -5.87 11.39 -0.48
N THR A 173 -6.36 10.81 -1.57
CA THR A 173 -7.50 9.90 -1.51
C THR A 173 -7.06 8.55 -0.94
N ALA A 174 -7.75 8.11 0.11
CA ALA A 174 -7.56 6.80 0.70
C ALA A 174 -7.72 5.64 -0.30
N SER A 175 -7.10 4.50 0.01
CA SER A 175 -7.31 3.25 -0.74
C SER A 175 -8.75 2.74 -0.58
N PRO A 176 -9.21 1.82 -1.45
CA PRO A 176 -10.41 1.05 -1.18
C PRO A 176 -10.27 0.25 0.12
N THR A 177 -11.39 -0.11 0.74
CA THR A 177 -11.38 -0.90 1.96
C THR A 177 -11.18 -2.39 1.69
N VAL A 178 -10.49 -3.10 2.60
CA VAL A 178 -10.18 -4.53 2.60
C VAL A 178 -10.55 -5.25 3.90
#